data_AF-A0A923EQ99-F1
#
_entry.id   AF-A0A923EQ99-F1
#
_cell.length_a   1.000
_cell.length_b   1.000
_cell.length_c   1.000
_cell.angle_alpha   90.00
_cell.angle_beta   90.00
_cell.angle_gamma   90.00
#
_symmetry.space_group_name_H-M   'P 1'
#
loop_
_entity.id
_entity.type
_entity.pdbx_description
1 polymer ?
#
loop_
_entity_poly.entity_id
_entity_poly.type
_entity_poly.pdbx_seq_one_letter_code
_entity_poly.pdbx_strand_id
1 'polypeptide(L)'
;MAITLFQDKNFRDRSMVVTRSVADLKDVSIGANPSSVRLTGPDEAVLLYTQRDWDGDVHYIRGPASVADLGAAASGGEFGFGNNVRSVRITPFRLRLNVNVIRNESGELPARWAPGTERQRAAAIVARANTLLFAQRTLLTLEIARVTLRTSNAKYNLSLTDQFHFPNEWRNPHEVDVMIVNQFEKDTLVGVGKFPHFGRTVMVAATFVDSAGAEHELPDAFMGLVLTHELGHYLGLQHNTAGGSAANLMAPEAGGSVLTAEQVEEMQQKLTNPLARGGDRHE
;
A
#
# COMPACT_ATOMS: atom_id res chain seq x y z
N MET A 1 11.34 0.66 18.51
CA MET A 1 10.23 -0.29 18.32
C MET A 1 10.53 -1.54 19.13
N ALA A 2 9.66 -1.88 20.07
CA ALA A 2 9.82 -2.91 21.09
C ALA A 2 8.48 -3.64 21.29
N ILE A 3 8.16 -4.53 20.35
CA ILE A 3 7.01 -5.43 20.50
C ILE A 3 7.43 -6.57 21.42
N THR A 4 6.64 -6.85 22.45
CA THR A 4 6.90 -7.99 23.33
C THR A 4 5.89 -9.09 23.08
N LEU A 5 6.38 -10.26 22.71
CA LEU A 5 5.60 -11.48 22.58
C LEU A 5 5.75 -12.31 23.85
N PHE A 6 4.66 -12.95 24.27
CA PHE A 6 4.61 -13.78 25.47
C PHE A 6 4.14 -15.18 25.11
N GLN A 7 4.75 -16.17 25.74
CA GLN A 7 4.41 -17.57 25.51
C GLN A 7 2.97 -17.88 25.94
N ASP A 8 2.52 -17.32 27.07
CA ASP A 8 1.18 -17.56 27.62
C ASP A 8 0.28 -16.30 27.52
N LYS A 9 -1.01 -16.52 27.71
CA LYS A 9 -2.05 -15.49 27.75
C LYS A 9 -1.80 -14.52 28.91
N ASN A 10 -2.41 -13.34 28.81
CA ASN A 10 -2.35 -12.29 29.83
C ASN A 10 -0.90 -11.86 30.16
N PHE A 11 0.00 -11.93 29.18
CA PHE A 11 1.39 -11.45 29.29
C PHE A 11 2.21 -12.21 30.34
N ARG A 12 2.02 -13.53 30.41
CA ARG A 12 2.65 -14.42 31.39
C ARG A 12 3.77 -15.25 30.77
N ASP A 13 4.55 -15.86 31.67
CA ASP A 13 5.66 -16.76 31.36
C ASP A 13 6.78 -16.06 30.56
N ARG A 14 7.58 -16.83 29.82
CA ARG A 14 8.65 -16.33 28.98
C ARG A 14 8.14 -15.31 27.98
N SER A 15 8.96 -14.29 27.78
CA SER A 15 8.71 -13.25 26.80
C SER A 15 9.94 -12.97 25.95
N MET A 16 9.71 -12.39 24.79
CA MET A 16 10.77 -11.92 23.90
C MET A 16 10.39 -10.56 23.35
N VAL A 17 11.35 -9.64 23.37
CA VAL A 17 11.25 -8.39 22.63
C VAL A 17 11.66 -8.64 21.18
N VAL A 18 10.75 -8.39 20.25
CA VAL A 18 10.97 -8.46 18.81
C VAL A 18 11.59 -7.15 18.35
N THR A 19 12.88 -7.17 18.04
CA THR A 19 13.64 -6.02 17.54
C THR A 19 13.99 -6.12 16.05
N ARG A 20 13.69 -7.26 15.42
CA ARG A 20 13.80 -7.53 13.98
C ARG A 20 12.71 -8.50 13.54
N SER A 21 12.39 -8.54 12.25
CA SER A 21 11.46 -9.53 11.70
C SER A 21 12.00 -10.95 11.95
N VAL A 22 11.10 -11.88 12.25
CA VAL A 22 11.40 -13.28 12.54
C VAL A 22 10.62 -14.15 11.57
N ALA A 23 11.31 -14.80 10.64
CA ALA A 23 10.69 -15.64 9.61
C ALA A 23 10.19 -16.99 10.16
N ASP A 24 10.75 -17.47 11.26
CA ASP A 24 10.31 -18.69 11.95
C ASP A 24 10.47 -18.54 13.47
N LEU A 25 9.35 -18.47 14.19
CA LEU A 25 9.34 -18.33 15.64
C LEU A 25 9.81 -19.58 16.38
N LYS A 26 9.92 -20.74 15.72
CA LYS A 26 10.49 -21.93 16.37
C LYS A 26 11.96 -21.72 16.78
N ASP A 27 12.66 -20.81 16.11
CA ASP A 27 14.10 -20.57 16.28
C ASP A 27 14.40 -19.51 17.35
N VAL A 28 13.39 -19.05 18.11
CA VAL A 28 13.55 -18.03 19.16
C VAL A 28 13.16 -18.51 20.56
N SER A 29 13.55 -17.74 21.58
CA SER A 29 13.54 -18.14 23.00
C SER A 29 12.15 -18.41 23.60
N ILE A 30 11.10 -17.79 23.06
CA ILE A 30 9.71 -18.04 23.47
C ILE A 30 9.11 -19.31 22.84
N GLY A 31 9.82 -19.92 21.89
CA GLY A 31 9.33 -21.03 21.08
C GLY A 31 8.27 -20.60 20.06
N ALA A 32 7.72 -21.57 19.34
CA ALA A 32 6.61 -21.32 18.42
C ALA A 32 5.32 -20.96 19.19
N ASN A 33 4.41 -20.22 18.55
CA ASN A 33 3.05 -19.93 19.03
C ASN A 33 2.95 -19.02 20.28
N PRO A 34 3.36 -17.74 20.19
CA PRO A 34 3.02 -16.77 21.23
C PRO A 34 1.50 -16.70 21.44
N SER A 35 1.09 -16.54 22.70
CA SER A 35 -0.33 -16.47 23.08
C SER A 35 -0.79 -15.07 23.50
N SER A 36 0.14 -14.12 23.71
CA SER A 36 -0.21 -12.71 23.90
C SER A 36 0.89 -11.78 23.41
N VAL A 37 0.53 -10.52 23.14
CA VAL A 37 1.44 -9.51 22.57
C VAL A 37 1.17 -8.13 23.13
N ARG A 38 2.25 -7.37 23.38
CA ARG A 38 2.19 -5.98 23.84
C ARG A 38 3.04 -5.07 22.97
N LEU A 39 2.44 -3.98 22.54
CA LEU A 39 3.08 -2.83 21.92
C LEU A 39 2.95 -1.66 22.89
N THR A 40 4.04 -0.95 23.14
CA THR A 40 4.08 0.15 24.13
C THR A 40 4.27 1.52 23.50
N GLY A 41 4.90 1.58 22.33
CA GLY A 41 5.16 2.83 21.62
C GLY A 41 4.02 3.26 20.69
N PRO A 42 3.80 4.57 20.51
CA PRO A 42 2.79 5.08 19.60
C PRO A 42 3.07 4.68 18.14
N ASP A 43 4.34 4.56 17.76
CA ASP A 43 4.77 4.29 16.38
C ASP A 43 5.08 2.83 16.08
N GLU A 44 4.68 1.93 16.97
CA GLU A 44 4.90 0.50 16.81
C GLU A 44 3.81 -0.12 15.95
N ALA A 45 4.18 -1.10 15.13
CA ALA A 45 3.23 -1.88 14.35
C ALA A 45 3.80 -3.27 14.08
N VAL A 46 2.97 -4.31 14.03
CA VAL A 46 3.44 -5.68 13.81
C VAL A 46 2.47 -6.43 12.93
N LEU A 47 3.03 -7.28 12.08
CA LEU A 47 2.30 -8.28 11.32
C LEU A 47 2.63 -9.65 11.90
N LEU A 48 1.60 -10.38 12.32
CA LEU A 48 1.70 -11.73 12.86
C LEU A 48 1.11 -12.71 11.83
N TYR A 49 1.85 -13.74 11.47
CA TYR A 49 1.47 -14.65 10.39
C TYR A 49 1.24 -16.07 10.88
N THR A 50 0.24 -16.76 10.31
CA THR A 50 -0.06 -18.16 10.65
C THR A 50 0.94 -19.17 10.09
N GLN A 51 1.79 -18.77 9.15
CA GLN A 51 2.85 -19.61 8.60
C GLN A 51 4.23 -18.95 8.70
N ARG A 52 5.26 -19.72 8.33
CA ARG A 52 6.64 -19.27 8.28
C ARG A 52 6.85 -18.34 7.09
N ASP A 53 7.97 -17.63 7.09
CA ASP A 53 8.38 -16.73 6.00
C ASP A 53 7.31 -15.69 5.65
N TRP A 54 6.62 -15.22 6.69
CA TRP A 54 5.55 -14.21 6.64
C TRP A 54 4.38 -14.61 5.74
N ASP A 55 4.01 -15.89 5.75
CA ASP A 55 2.96 -16.47 4.91
C ASP A 55 1.66 -16.86 5.64
N GLY A 56 0.61 -17.11 4.85
CA GLY A 56 -0.73 -17.40 5.34
C GLY A 56 -1.48 -16.14 5.77
N ASP A 57 -2.40 -16.33 6.72
CA ASP A 57 -3.22 -15.26 7.27
C ASP A 57 -2.40 -14.32 8.13
N VAL A 58 -2.70 -13.03 8.03
CA VAL A 58 -2.01 -11.95 8.75
C VAL A 58 -2.92 -11.29 9.77
N HIS A 59 -2.37 -11.02 10.95
CA HIS A 59 -2.96 -10.12 11.93
C HIS A 59 -2.10 -8.86 12.04
N TYR A 60 -2.73 -7.70 11.98
CA TYR A 60 -2.06 -6.42 12.09
C TYR A 60 -2.42 -5.71 13.40
N ILE A 61 -1.40 -5.34 14.17
CA ILE A 61 -1.55 -4.59 15.41
C ILE A 61 -0.68 -3.34 15.32
N ARG A 62 -1.21 -2.17 15.68
CA ARG A 62 -0.47 -0.90 15.67
C ARG A 62 -0.75 -0.03 16.88
N GLY A 63 0.20 0.86 17.19
CA GLY A 63 0.16 1.75 18.33
C GLY A 63 0.24 1.00 19.67
N PRO A 64 0.01 1.70 20.79
CA PRO A 64 0.02 1.08 22.11
C PRO A 64 -1.17 0.13 22.21
N ALA A 65 -0.88 -1.17 22.33
CA ALA A 65 -1.88 -2.22 22.27
C ALA A 65 -1.47 -3.40 23.16
N SER A 66 -2.47 -4.08 23.71
CA SER A 66 -2.29 -5.24 24.57
C SER A 66 -3.31 -6.30 24.20
N VAL A 67 -2.89 -7.30 23.43
CA VAL A 67 -3.74 -8.44 23.07
C VAL A 67 -3.41 -9.57 24.04
N ALA A 68 -4.27 -9.74 25.04
CA ALA A 68 -4.06 -10.67 26.14
C ALA A 68 -4.27 -12.14 25.74
N ASP A 69 -4.95 -12.40 24.62
CA ASP A 69 -5.20 -13.76 24.14
C ASP A 69 -5.28 -13.76 22.61
N LEU A 70 -4.18 -14.15 21.95
CA LEU A 70 -4.11 -14.31 20.49
C LEU A 70 -4.96 -15.48 19.97
N GLY A 71 -5.44 -16.34 20.87
CA GLY A 71 -6.27 -17.50 20.54
C GLY A 71 -7.78 -17.27 20.71
N ALA A 72 -8.22 -16.22 21.41
CA ALA A 72 -9.64 -15.99 21.68
C ALA A 72 -10.30 -15.06 20.65
N ALA A 73 -11.49 -15.45 20.19
CA ALA A 73 -12.35 -14.68 19.27
C ALA A 73 -13.16 -13.55 19.96
N ALA A 74 -12.88 -13.25 21.24
CA ALA A 74 -13.83 -12.58 22.13
C ALA A 74 -13.89 -11.04 21.96
N SER A 75 -14.22 -10.55 20.75
CA SER A 75 -14.97 -9.29 20.51
C SER A 75 -15.54 -9.18 19.08
N GLY A 76 -16.01 -10.29 18.48
CA GLY A 76 -16.92 -10.23 17.33
C GLY A 76 -16.28 -10.27 15.93
N GLY A 77 -15.32 -11.16 15.71
CA GLY A 77 -14.85 -11.51 14.36
C GLY A 77 -14.43 -12.98 14.26
N GLU A 78 -14.59 -13.57 13.07
CA GLU A 78 -14.48 -14.98 12.69
C GLU A 78 -13.06 -15.62 12.82
N PHE A 79 -12.03 -14.88 13.26
CA PHE A 79 -10.61 -15.24 13.02
C PHE A 79 -9.68 -15.23 14.25
N GLY A 80 -10.08 -15.79 15.40
CA GLY A 80 -9.12 -16.03 16.49
C GLY A 80 -7.93 -16.86 15.98
N PHE A 81 -6.70 -16.35 16.06
CA PHE A 81 -5.49 -16.94 15.43
C PHE A 81 -5.09 -18.31 16.01
N GLY A 82 -5.88 -18.88 16.93
CA GLY A 82 -5.70 -20.22 17.48
C GLY A 82 -4.34 -20.44 18.16
N ASN A 83 -3.67 -19.37 18.59
CA ASN A 83 -2.25 -19.39 18.97
C ASN A 83 -1.38 -20.07 17.90
N ASN A 84 -1.58 -19.74 16.62
CA ASN A 84 -0.86 -20.34 15.50
C ASN A 84 0.10 -19.35 14.84
N VAL A 85 0.57 -18.33 15.56
CA VAL A 85 1.54 -17.38 15.00
C VAL A 85 2.89 -18.09 14.83
N ARG A 86 3.40 -18.13 13.60
CA ARG A 86 4.64 -18.81 13.21
C ARG A 86 5.73 -17.87 12.73
N SER A 87 5.37 -16.68 12.24
CA SER A 87 6.34 -15.66 11.88
C SER A 87 5.82 -14.26 12.16
N VAL A 88 6.75 -13.31 12.27
CA VAL A 88 6.50 -11.95 12.72
C VAL A 88 7.27 -11.00 11.84
N ARG A 89 6.59 -9.98 11.32
CA ARG A 89 7.25 -8.92 10.54
C ARG A 89 7.05 -7.57 11.21
N ILE A 90 8.16 -6.86 11.33
CA ILE A 90 8.21 -5.49 11.84
C ILE A 90 8.92 -4.54 10.87
N THR A 91 9.52 -5.09 9.83
CA THR A 91 10.14 -4.35 8.74
C THR A 91 9.11 -4.13 7.63
N PRO A 92 9.02 -2.92 7.05
CA PRO A 92 8.11 -2.68 5.95
C PRO A 92 8.31 -3.63 4.75
N PHE A 93 7.24 -3.97 4.04
CA PHE A 93 7.33 -4.52 2.68
C PHE A 93 7.77 -3.46 1.70
N ARG A 94 8.57 -3.85 0.71
CA ARG A 94 9.00 -2.95 -0.37
C ARG A 94 8.20 -3.23 -1.63
N LEU A 95 7.36 -2.29 -2.03
CA LEU A 95 6.65 -2.32 -3.30
C LEU A 95 7.47 -1.56 -4.34
N ARG A 96 8.02 -2.29 -5.31
CA ARG A 96 8.80 -1.71 -6.40
C ARG A 96 7.87 -1.14 -7.46
N LEU A 97 8.08 0.11 -7.85
CA LEU A 97 7.25 0.85 -8.80
C LEU A 97 7.96 1.01 -10.14
N ASN A 98 7.28 0.64 -11.21
CA ASN A 98 7.61 1.00 -12.60
C ASN A 98 6.81 2.23 -13.00
N VAL A 99 7.40 3.42 -12.82
CA VAL A 99 6.72 4.67 -13.12
C VAL A 99 6.86 4.99 -14.61
N ASN A 100 5.75 5.08 -15.32
CA ASN A 100 5.67 5.47 -16.72
C ASN A 100 5.05 6.87 -16.80
N VAL A 101 5.82 7.85 -17.27
CA VAL A 101 5.33 9.21 -17.50
C VAL A 101 4.98 9.34 -18.97
N ILE A 102 3.71 9.63 -19.26
CA ILE A 102 3.20 9.60 -20.62
C ILE A 102 3.21 11.01 -21.19
N ARG A 103 3.96 11.21 -22.28
CA ARG A 103 3.96 12.43 -23.08
C ARG A 103 3.18 12.24 -24.37
N ASN A 104 2.68 13.33 -24.93
CA ASN A 104 2.09 13.32 -26.26
C ASN A 104 3.19 13.26 -27.35
N GLU A 105 2.78 13.12 -28.61
CA GLU A 105 3.70 13.00 -29.75
C GLU A 105 4.47 14.28 -30.06
N SER A 106 3.99 15.45 -29.62
CA SER A 106 4.76 16.71 -29.67
C SER A 106 5.81 16.81 -28.56
N GLY A 107 5.86 15.84 -27.65
CA GLY A 107 6.83 15.77 -26.56
C GLY A 107 6.42 16.50 -25.28
N GLU A 108 5.19 17.02 -25.22
CA GLU A 108 4.64 17.67 -24.03
C GLU A 108 4.40 16.65 -22.92
N LEU A 109 4.88 16.99 -21.73
CA LEU A 109 4.71 16.20 -20.53
C LEU A 109 3.39 16.54 -19.82
N PRO A 110 2.85 15.62 -19.00
CA PRO A 110 1.67 15.88 -18.18
C PRO A 110 1.77 17.21 -17.44
N ALA A 111 0.68 17.96 -17.32
CA ALA A 111 0.63 19.29 -16.73
C ALA A 111 1.73 20.27 -17.21
N ARG A 112 2.25 20.07 -18.43
CA ARG A 112 3.37 20.84 -18.99
C ARG A 112 4.60 20.84 -18.08
N TRP A 113 4.88 19.70 -17.43
CA TRP A 113 6.11 19.56 -16.64
C TRP A 113 7.32 19.96 -17.47
N ALA A 114 8.28 20.62 -16.85
CA ALA A 114 9.51 20.99 -17.53
C ALA A 114 10.26 19.72 -17.97
N PRO A 115 10.74 19.65 -19.23
CA PRO A 115 11.52 18.50 -19.69
C PRO A 115 12.71 18.19 -18.77
N GLY A 116 12.92 16.91 -18.47
CA GLY A 116 13.99 16.45 -17.57
C GLY A 116 13.65 16.47 -16.07
N THR A 117 12.46 16.94 -15.69
CA THR A 117 12.02 16.95 -14.27
C THR A 117 11.23 15.71 -13.86
N GLU A 118 10.99 14.77 -14.78
CA GLU A 118 10.02 13.69 -14.62
C GLU A 118 10.40 12.73 -13.50
N ARG A 119 11.70 12.42 -13.39
CA ARG A 119 12.22 11.60 -12.30
C ARG A 119 12.11 12.31 -10.94
N GLN A 120 12.36 13.62 -10.90
CA GLN A 120 12.27 14.40 -9.67
C GLN A 120 10.82 14.50 -9.20
N ARG A 121 9.88 14.78 -10.10
CA ARG A 121 8.45 14.86 -9.77
C ARG A 121 7.89 13.50 -9.37
N ALA A 122 8.23 12.43 -10.09
CA ALA A 122 7.88 11.06 -9.69
C ALA A 122 8.41 10.75 -8.27
N ALA A 123 9.65 11.13 -7.96
CA ALA A 123 10.22 10.94 -6.63
C ALA A 123 9.47 11.75 -5.55
N ALA A 124 9.07 13.00 -5.84
CA ALA A 124 8.30 13.82 -4.91
C ALA A 124 6.90 13.21 -4.61
N ILE A 125 6.22 12.73 -5.65
CA ILE A 125 4.93 12.04 -5.55
C ILE A 125 5.05 10.78 -4.68
N VAL A 126 6.03 9.93 -4.96
CA VAL A 126 6.25 8.68 -4.20
C VAL A 126 6.71 8.97 -2.77
N ALA A 127 7.54 9.99 -2.55
CA ALA A 127 7.94 10.41 -1.20
C ALA A 127 6.73 10.87 -0.38
N ARG A 128 5.79 11.59 -0.99
CA ARG A 128 4.53 11.95 -0.34
C ARG A 128 3.70 10.72 -0.01
N ALA A 129 3.55 9.79 -0.95
CA ALA A 129 2.82 8.54 -0.71
C ALA A 129 3.43 7.75 0.46
N ASN A 130 4.76 7.63 0.51
CA ASN A 130 5.48 7.01 1.62
C ASN A 130 5.26 7.72 2.96
N THR A 131 5.20 9.05 2.96
CA THR A 131 4.91 9.83 4.18
C THR A 131 3.53 9.47 4.75
N LEU A 132 2.53 9.31 3.88
CA LEU A 132 1.17 8.90 4.27
C LEU A 132 1.15 7.46 4.80
N LEU A 133 1.75 6.52 4.06
CA LEU A 133 1.84 5.11 4.45
C LEU A 133 2.58 4.92 5.79
N PHE A 134 3.64 5.71 6.02
CA PHE A 134 4.38 5.72 7.27
C PHE A 134 3.53 6.28 8.42
N ALA A 135 2.83 7.38 8.22
CA ALA A 135 1.95 7.97 9.24
C ALA A 135 0.81 7.02 9.66
N GLN A 136 0.33 6.18 8.73
CA GLN A 136 -0.67 5.14 9.00
C GLN A 136 -0.07 3.82 9.53
N ARG A 137 1.27 3.78 9.67
CA ARG A 137 2.08 2.67 10.20
C ARG A 137 1.93 1.38 9.41
N THR A 138 1.62 1.50 8.12
CA THR A 138 1.21 0.38 7.26
C THR A 138 2.20 -0.76 7.15
N LEU A 139 3.46 -0.59 7.57
CA LEU A 139 4.58 -1.51 7.26
C LEU A 139 4.68 -1.77 5.74
N LEU A 140 4.48 -0.71 4.95
CA LEU A 140 4.68 -0.69 3.51
C LEU A 140 5.56 0.50 3.14
N THR A 141 6.45 0.30 2.18
CA THR A 141 7.29 1.34 1.59
C THR A 141 7.32 1.16 0.09
N LEU A 142 7.15 2.26 -0.62
CA LEU A 142 7.20 2.32 -2.07
C LEU A 142 8.60 2.71 -2.51
N GLU A 143 9.13 2.00 -3.49
CA GLU A 143 10.45 2.25 -4.07
C GLU A 143 10.34 2.42 -5.58
N ILE A 144 10.84 3.53 -6.12
CA ILE A 144 10.91 3.70 -7.57
C ILE A 144 12.02 2.80 -8.10
N ALA A 145 11.65 1.71 -8.76
CA ALA A 145 12.60 0.87 -9.47
C ALA A 145 13.07 1.56 -10.75
N ARG A 146 12.15 2.24 -11.45
CA ARG A 146 12.45 2.96 -12.69
C ARG A 146 11.42 4.04 -12.99
N VAL A 147 11.86 5.03 -13.77
CA VAL A 147 11.01 6.05 -14.39
C VAL A 147 11.27 6.00 -15.88
N THR A 148 10.22 5.76 -16.67
CA THR A 148 10.29 5.62 -18.12
C THR A 148 9.37 6.64 -18.79
N LEU A 149 9.89 7.37 -19.78
CA LEU A 149 9.06 8.22 -20.63
C LEU A 149 8.42 7.39 -21.74
N ARG A 150 7.10 7.49 -21.88
CA ARG A 150 6.33 6.82 -22.93
C ARG A 150 5.65 7.87 -23.80
N THR A 151 5.68 7.69 -25.12
CA THR A 151 5.04 8.63 -26.06
C THR A 151 3.77 7.99 -26.59
N SER A 152 2.61 8.61 -26.35
CA SER A 152 1.32 8.11 -26.84
C SER A 152 0.20 9.13 -26.66
N ASN A 153 -0.31 9.73 -27.75
CA ASN A 153 -1.47 10.64 -27.68
C ASN A 153 -2.70 9.95 -27.07
N ALA A 154 -2.99 8.72 -27.48
CA ALA A 154 -4.12 7.92 -26.99
C ALA A 154 -4.01 7.51 -25.50
N LYS A 155 -2.86 7.78 -24.85
CA LYS A 155 -2.66 7.51 -23.42
C LYS A 155 -2.25 8.76 -22.64
N TYR A 156 -2.16 9.91 -23.32
CA TYR A 156 -1.80 11.19 -22.71
C TYR A 156 -3.00 11.77 -21.97
N ASN A 157 -4.14 11.86 -22.66
CA ASN A 157 -5.45 12.12 -22.06
C ASN A 157 -6.26 10.82 -22.15
N LEU A 158 -6.81 10.35 -21.04
CA LEU A 158 -7.51 9.06 -21.00
C LEU A 158 -9.03 9.26 -20.96
N SER A 159 -9.70 8.72 -21.97
CA SER A 159 -11.16 8.56 -21.94
C SER A 159 -11.58 7.33 -21.14
N LEU A 160 -12.79 7.34 -20.58
CA LEU A 160 -13.38 6.13 -19.98
C LEU A 160 -13.77 5.08 -21.03
N THR A 161 -13.98 5.51 -22.28
CA THR A 161 -14.29 4.64 -23.43
C THR A 161 -13.05 3.88 -23.90
N ASP A 162 -11.89 4.53 -23.83
CA ASP A 162 -10.59 3.91 -24.02
C ASP A 162 -10.28 3.07 -22.79
N GLN A 163 -10.72 1.81 -22.83
CA GLN A 163 -10.43 0.82 -21.80
C GLN A 163 -8.97 1.00 -21.32
N PHE A 164 -8.78 1.25 -20.01
CA PHE A 164 -7.48 1.53 -19.39
C PHE A 164 -6.52 0.33 -19.48
N HIS A 165 -6.07 0.07 -20.69
CA HIS A 165 -5.17 -0.98 -21.12
C HIS A 165 -3.94 -0.31 -21.65
N PHE A 166 -2.81 -0.69 -21.07
CA PHE A 166 -1.49 -0.28 -21.49
C PHE A 166 -0.79 -1.46 -22.16
N PRO A 167 0.12 -1.20 -23.11
CA PRO A 167 0.85 -2.26 -23.77
C PRO A 167 1.61 -3.16 -22.78
N ASN A 168 1.60 -4.47 -23.03
CA ASN A 168 2.22 -5.43 -22.12
C ASN A 168 3.74 -5.22 -22.00
N GLU A 169 4.38 -4.71 -23.05
CA GLU A 169 5.80 -4.37 -23.10
C GLU A 169 6.17 -3.15 -22.24
N TRP A 170 5.18 -2.42 -21.71
CA TRP A 170 5.45 -1.35 -20.74
C TRP A 170 5.60 -1.90 -19.32
N ARG A 171 5.16 -3.14 -19.09
CA ARG A 171 5.16 -3.78 -17.78
C ARG A 171 6.52 -4.38 -17.44
N ASN A 172 6.77 -4.52 -16.15
CA ASN A 172 7.93 -5.23 -15.64
C ASN A 172 7.50 -6.29 -14.62
N PRO A 173 8.02 -7.53 -14.72
CA PRO A 173 7.75 -8.56 -13.72
C PRO A 173 8.12 -8.07 -12.32
N HIS A 174 7.28 -8.37 -11.34
CA HIS A 174 7.49 -8.05 -9.92
C HIS A 174 7.54 -6.54 -9.58
N GLU A 175 7.08 -5.68 -10.49
CA GLU A 175 6.93 -4.24 -10.25
C GLU A 175 5.46 -3.84 -10.44
N VAL A 176 5.00 -2.86 -9.67
CA VAL A 176 3.69 -2.24 -9.86
C VAL A 176 3.82 -1.13 -10.89
N ASP A 177 3.09 -1.25 -11.98
CA ASP A 177 3.06 -0.22 -13.00
C ASP A 177 2.28 1.01 -12.50
N VAL A 178 2.91 2.16 -12.48
CA VAL A 178 2.28 3.46 -12.19
C VAL A 178 2.32 4.29 -13.47
N MET A 179 1.17 4.74 -13.96
CA MET A 179 1.06 5.58 -15.15
C MET A 179 0.70 6.99 -14.71
N ILE A 180 1.58 7.93 -15.02
CA ILE A 180 1.31 9.35 -14.87
C ILE A 180 0.86 9.88 -16.22
N VAL A 181 -0.42 10.24 -16.29
CA VAL A 181 -1.07 10.78 -17.48
C VAL A 181 -1.35 12.26 -17.30
N ASN A 182 -1.67 12.99 -18.37
CA ASN A 182 -2.06 14.38 -18.25
C ASN A 182 -3.39 14.50 -17.51
N GLN A 183 -4.48 13.98 -18.09
CA GLN A 183 -5.80 14.03 -17.47
C GLN A 183 -6.67 12.83 -17.83
N PHE A 184 -7.75 12.66 -17.08
CA PHE A 184 -8.90 11.88 -17.52
C PHE A 184 -9.93 12.80 -18.17
N GLU A 185 -10.60 12.34 -19.22
CA GLU A 185 -11.63 13.13 -19.91
C GLU A 185 -12.94 13.24 -19.11
N LYS A 186 -13.13 12.39 -18.09
CA LYS A 186 -14.27 12.48 -17.19
C LYS A 186 -14.02 13.59 -16.16
N ASP A 187 -14.99 14.50 -16.04
CA ASP A 187 -14.97 15.58 -15.04
C ASP A 187 -14.51 15.08 -13.66
N THR A 188 -13.54 15.79 -13.09
CA THR A 188 -12.97 15.64 -11.74
C THR A 188 -12.30 14.31 -11.38
N LEU A 189 -12.20 13.35 -12.31
CA LEU A 189 -11.45 12.10 -12.06
C LEU A 189 -9.94 12.38 -12.08
N VAL A 190 -9.25 11.95 -11.02
CA VAL A 190 -7.80 12.24 -10.84
C VAL A 190 -6.93 10.98 -10.69
N GLY A 191 -7.55 9.81 -10.51
CA GLY A 191 -6.84 8.55 -10.36
C GLY A 191 -7.73 7.36 -10.68
N VAL A 192 -7.08 6.25 -11.04
CA VAL A 192 -7.73 4.95 -11.24
C VAL A 192 -6.79 3.82 -10.82
N GLY A 193 -7.20 3.06 -9.83
CA GLY A 193 -6.60 1.82 -9.37
C GLY A 193 -7.56 0.68 -9.67
N LYS A 194 -7.11 -0.31 -10.43
CA LYS A 194 -7.88 -1.55 -10.61
C LYS A 194 -7.51 -2.51 -9.48
N PHE A 195 -8.50 -3.23 -8.95
CA PHE A 195 -8.39 -4.29 -7.91
C PHE A 195 -7.29 -5.34 -8.19
N PRO A 196 -7.05 -6.39 -7.40
CA PRO A 196 -6.08 -7.43 -7.82
C PRO A 196 -6.69 -8.51 -8.76
N HIS A 197 -6.45 -8.42 -10.08
CA HIS A 197 -6.57 -9.48 -11.11
C HIS A 197 -5.66 -9.11 -12.31
N PHE A 198 -5.29 -10.06 -13.18
CA PHE A 198 -4.21 -9.93 -14.18
C PHE A 198 -4.06 -8.58 -14.92
N GLY A 199 -2.81 -8.09 -15.01
CA GLY A 199 -2.36 -7.02 -15.92
C GLY A 199 -2.52 -5.57 -15.44
N ARG A 200 -2.49 -5.31 -14.13
CA ARG A 200 -3.01 -4.06 -13.55
C ARG A 200 -1.95 -3.02 -13.18
N THR A 201 -2.42 -1.78 -13.23
CA THR A 201 -1.65 -0.54 -13.30
C THR A 201 -2.39 0.48 -12.44
N VAL A 202 -1.65 1.27 -11.66
CA VAL A 202 -2.18 2.43 -10.95
C VAL A 202 -2.03 3.64 -11.86
N MET A 203 -3.08 4.42 -12.06
CA MET A 203 -3.04 5.63 -12.87
C MET A 203 -3.26 6.86 -12.00
N VAL A 204 -2.47 7.90 -12.26
CA VAL A 204 -2.56 9.19 -11.58
C VAL A 204 -2.52 10.28 -12.66
N ALA A 205 -3.52 11.16 -12.67
CA ALA A 205 -3.51 12.34 -13.53
C ALA A 205 -2.64 13.44 -12.94
N ALA A 206 -2.06 14.27 -13.81
CA ALA A 206 -1.33 15.48 -13.42
C ALA A 206 -2.20 16.73 -13.47
N THR A 207 -3.31 16.71 -14.21
CA THR A 207 -4.30 17.77 -14.28
C THR A 207 -5.73 17.23 -14.18
N PHE A 208 -6.69 18.12 -13.92
CA PHE A 208 -8.11 17.84 -14.06
C PHE A 208 -8.82 19.05 -14.68
N VAL A 209 -9.97 18.81 -15.30
CA VAL A 209 -10.84 19.85 -15.82
C VAL A 209 -12.01 20.05 -14.86
N ASP A 210 -12.26 21.29 -14.43
CA ASP A 210 -13.39 21.63 -13.57
C ASP A 210 -14.70 21.77 -14.35
N SER A 211 -15.81 21.98 -13.63
CA SER A 211 -17.14 22.14 -14.24
C SER A 211 -17.27 23.39 -15.14
N ALA A 212 -16.35 24.34 -15.05
CA ALA A 212 -16.29 25.51 -15.92
C ALA A 212 -15.43 25.28 -17.17
N GLY A 213 -14.83 24.09 -17.31
CA GLY A 213 -13.94 23.74 -18.42
C GLY A 213 -12.51 24.25 -18.26
N ALA A 214 -12.13 24.73 -17.07
CA ALA A 214 -10.76 25.16 -16.81
C ALA A 214 -9.90 23.97 -16.40
N GLU A 215 -8.71 23.87 -17.00
CA GLU A 215 -7.70 22.87 -16.64
C GLU A 215 -6.87 23.35 -15.44
N HIS A 216 -6.70 22.48 -14.45
CA HIS A 216 -5.95 22.75 -13.22
C HIS A 216 -4.87 21.71 -13.02
N GLU A 217 -3.63 22.15 -12.76
CA GLU A 217 -2.54 21.27 -12.35
C GLU A 217 -2.75 20.75 -10.92
N LEU A 218 -2.52 19.46 -10.74
CA LEU A 218 -2.48 18.82 -9.44
C LEU A 218 -1.08 18.97 -8.82
N PRO A 219 -0.97 19.48 -7.59
CA PRO A 219 0.30 19.49 -6.87
C PRO A 219 0.84 18.06 -6.67
N ASP A 220 2.17 17.88 -6.71
CA ASP A 220 2.82 16.59 -6.46
C ASP A 220 2.37 15.95 -5.13
N ALA A 221 2.11 16.78 -4.12
CA ALA A 221 1.62 16.33 -2.82
C ALA A 221 0.19 15.73 -2.87
N PHE A 222 -0.65 16.23 -3.77
CA PHE A 222 -1.98 15.70 -4.00
C PHE A 222 -1.93 14.47 -4.91
N MET A 223 -1.10 14.47 -5.96
CA MET A 223 -0.84 13.27 -6.75
C MET A 223 -0.31 12.12 -5.90
N GLY A 224 0.53 12.40 -4.89
CA GLY A 224 0.99 11.41 -3.92
C GLY A 224 -0.14 10.84 -3.06
N LEU A 225 -1.15 11.65 -2.72
CA LEU A 225 -2.36 11.19 -2.04
C LEU A 225 -3.18 10.25 -2.94
N VAL A 226 -3.39 10.67 -4.19
CA VAL A 226 -4.09 9.87 -5.21
C VAL A 226 -3.37 8.55 -5.43
N LEU A 227 -2.03 8.55 -5.58
CA LEU A 227 -1.24 7.33 -5.70
C LEU A 227 -1.50 6.37 -4.53
N THR A 228 -1.53 6.86 -3.28
CA THR A 228 -1.81 6.02 -2.12
C THR A 228 -3.24 5.47 -2.14
N HIS A 229 -4.23 6.28 -2.54
CA HIS A 229 -5.63 5.84 -2.70
C HIS A 229 -5.74 4.72 -3.73
N GLU A 230 -5.17 4.92 -4.92
CA GLU A 230 -5.24 3.94 -6.00
C GLU A 230 -4.42 2.67 -5.69
N LEU A 231 -3.34 2.79 -4.93
CA LEU A 231 -2.64 1.63 -4.37
C LEU A 231 -3.49 0.88 -3.35
N GLY A 232 -4.33 1.58 -2.58
CA GLY A 232 -5.35 0.96 -1.74
C GLY A 232 -6.27 0.05 -2.55
N HIS A 233 -6.80 0.54 -3.67
CA HIS A 233 -7.57 -0.28 -4.62
C HIS A 233 -6.77 -1.45 -5.18
N TYR A 234 -5.54 -1.20 -5.62
CA TYR A 234 -4.64 -2.24 -6.11
C TYR A 234 -4.44 -3.37 -5.07
N LEU A 235 -4.38 -3.00 -3.79
CA LEU A 235 -4.23 -3.89 -2.65
C LEU A 235 -5.57 -4.35 -2.04
N GLY A 236 -6.68 -4.22 -2.78
CA GLY A 236 -7.96 -4.84 -2.46
C GLY A 236 -9.00 -3.93 -1.80
N LEU A 237 -8.63 -2.74 -1.34
CA LEU A 237 -9.55 -1.84 -0.66
C LEU A 237 -10.59 -1.26 -1.61
N GLN A 238 -11.82 -1.07 -1.12
CA GLN A 238 -12.93 -0.48 -1.87
C GLN A 238 -13.40 0.81 -1.19
N HIS A 239 -14.12 1.68 -1.92
CA HIS A 239 -14.66 2.91 -1.31
C HIS A 239 -15.63 2.65 -0.15
N ASN A 240 -16.38 1.54 -0.19
CA ASN A 240 -17.27 1.15 0.91
C ASN A 240 -16.50 0.84 2.21
N THR A 241 -15.21 0.46 2.15
CA THR A 241 -14.37 0.25 3.33
C THR A 241 -14.10 1.54 4.11
N ALA A 242 -14.35 2.70 3.51
CA ALA A 242 -14.25 3.99 4.20
C ALA A 242 -15.35 4.19 5.26
N GLY A 243 -16.43 3.40 5.23
CA GLY A 243 -17.53 3.52 6.19
C GLY A 243 -18.22 4.89 6.19
N GLY A 244 -18.16 5.62 5.07
CA GLY A 244 -18.71 6.98 4.94
C GLY A 244 -17.85 8.09 5.55
N SER A 245 -16.65 7.80 6.07
CA SER A 245 -15.75 8.82 6.62
C SER A 245 -14.99 9.55 5.51
N ALA A 246 -15.24 10.84 5.34
CA ALA A 246 -14.49 11.70 4.40
C ALA A 246 -13.00 11.86 4.75
N ALA A 247 -12.61 11.59 6.02
CA ALA A 247 -11.22 11.60 6.43
C ALA A 247 -10.48 10.30 6.02
N ASN A 248 -11.20 9.25 5.65
CA ASN A 248 -10.61 7.98 5.23
C ASN A 248 -9.99 8.13 3.85
N LEU A 249 -8.80 7.56 3.66
CA LEU A 249 -8.10 7.57 2.39
C LEU A 249 -8.95 6.99 1.25
N MET A 250 -9.77 5.97 1.53
CA MET A 250 -10.63 5.32 0.54
C MET A 250 -11.99 6.03 0.36
N ALA A 251 -12.18 7.23 0.91
CA ALA A 251 -13.36 8.02 0.57
C ALA A 251 -13.33 8.36 -0.95
N PRO A 252 -14.49 8.35 -1.65
CA PRO A 252 -14.54 8.66 -3.07
C PRO A 252 -14.22 10.13 -3.36
N GLU A 253 -14.41 11.01 -2.38
CA GLU A 253 -14.01 12.42 -2.44
C GLU A 253 -12.54 12.55 -2.07
N ALA A 254 -11.78 13.27 -2.89
CA ALA A 254 -10.36 13.44 -2.64
C ALA A 254 -10.09 14.33 -1.41
N GLY A 255 -9.21 13.89 -0.51
CA GLY A 255 -8.78 14.67 0.65
C GLY A 255 -8.60 13.86 1.93
N GLY A 256 -9.24 12.69 2.02
CA GLY A 256 -9.01 11.75 3.12
C GLY A 256 -7.59 11.18 3.10
N SER A 257 -7.01 10.92 4.27
CA SER A 257 -5.61 10.48 4.42
C SER A 257 -5.39 9.42 5.51
N VAL A 258 -6.49 8.90 6.07
CA VAL A 258 -6.47 7.95 7.20
C VAL A 258 -6.89 6.55 6.72
N LEU A 259 -6.18 5.52 7.19
CA LEU A 259 -6.57 4.12 7.00
C LEU A 259 -6.91 3.51 8.35
N THR A 260 -7.96 2.69 8.42
CA THR A 260 -8.27 1.89 9.62
C THR A 260 -7.28 0.74 9.78
N ALA A 261 -7.27 0.07 10.94
CA ALA A 261 -6.36 -1.06 11.15
C ALA A 261 -6.75 -2.24 10.25
N GLU A 262 -8.04 -2.46 10.06
CA GLU A 262 -8.63 -3.50 9.23
C GLU A 262 -8.28 -3.29 7.75
N GLN A 263 -8.33 -2.05 7.25
CA GLN A 263 -7.89 -1.73 5.89
C GLN A 263 -6.40 -2.04 5.69
N VAL A 264 -5.55 -1.71 6.67
CA VAL A 264 -4.11 -2.05 6.58
C VAL A 264 -3.90 -3.56 6.62
N GLU A 265 -4.63 -4.29 7.47
CA GLU A 265 -4.59 -5.75 7.51
C GLU A 265 -4.99 -6.37 6.16
N GLU A 266 -6.06 -5.88 5.54
CA GLU A 266 -6.51 -6.34 4.21
C GLU A 266 -5.45 -6.09 3.13
N MET A 267 -4.85 -4.90 3.10
CA MET A 267 -3.73 -4.60 2.18
C MET A 267 -2.58 -5.60 2.37
N GLN A 268 -2.24 -5.92 3.61
CA GLN A 268 -1.16 -6.85 3.94
C GLN A 268 -1.50 -8.29 3.55
N GLN A 269 -2.75 -8.71 3.73
CA GLN A 269 -3.24 -10.01 3.26
C GLN A 269 -3.19 -10.13 1.73
N LYS A 270 -3.27 -9.03 0.97
CA LYS A 270 -3.03 -9.08 -0.49
C LYS A 270 -1.56 -9.13 -0.85
N LEU A 271 -0.69 -8.49 -0.07
CA LEU A 271 0.77 -8.58 -0.24
C LEU A 271 1.33 -9.96 0.10
N THR A 272 0.67 -10.72 0.98
CA THR A 272 1.06 -12.09 1.28
C THR A 272 0.77 -13.07 0.15
N ASN A 273 -0.22 -12.77 -0.68
CA ASN A 273 -0.51 -13.59 -1.84
C ASN A 273 0.62 -13.47 -2.89
N PRO A 274 0.89 -14.52 -3.70
CA PRO A 274 2.09 -14.65 -4.55
C PRO A 274 2.36 -13.51 -5.56
N LEU A 275 1.42 -12.58 -5.74
CA LEU A 275 1.52 -11.45 -6.66
C LEU A 275 2.58 -10.40 -6.27
N ALA A 276 3.02 -10.33 -4.99
CA ALA A 276 3.92 -9.27 -4.50
C ALA A 276 5.31 -9.74 -3.98
N ARG A 277 5.61 -11.05 -3.99
CA ARG A 277 6.76 -11.62 -3.24
C ARG A 277 7.98 -12.06 -4.07
N GLY A 278 8.10 -11.64 -5.33
CA GLY A 278 9.21 -12.09 -6.20
C GLY A 278 10.61 -11.75 -5.68
N GLY A 279 10.77 -10.64 -4.95
CA GLY A 279 12.08 -10.14 -4.50
C GLY A 279 12.50 -10.56 -3.08
N ASP A 280 11.57 -10.57 -2.12
CA ASP A 280 11.88 -10.72 -0.68
C ASP A 280 12.20 -12.17 -0.24
N ARG A 281 12.10 -13.17 -1.12
CA ARG A 281 12.36 -14.59 -0.81
C ARG A 281 13.83 -15.01 -1.02
N HIS A 282 14.67 -14.12 -1.53
CA HIS A 282 16.04 -14.42 -1.96
C HIS A 282 17.11 -13.48 -1.39
N GLU A 283 16.78 -12.67 -0.37
CA GLU A 283 17.77 -11.92 0.42
C GLU A 283 18.23 -12.72 1.65
#